data_AF-A0A6P4AAS1-F1
#
_entry.id   AF-A0A6P4AAS1-F1
#
_cell.length_a   1.000
_cell.length_b   1.000
_cell.length_c   1.000
_cell.angle_alpha   90.00
_cell.angle_beta   90.00
_cell.angle_gamma   90.00
#
_symmetry.space_group_name_H-M   'P 1'
#
loop_
_entity.id
_entity.type
_entity.pdbx_description
1 polymer ?
#
loop_
_entity_poly.entity_id
_entity_poly.type
_entity_poly.pdbx_seq_one_letter_code
_entity_poly.pdbx_strand_id
1 'polypeptide(L)'
;MGRRKKIRNLLGILKDKASLIKAAISINRQLSSINVAVLRATTHNPSSPPSENRIAAVLSLGHSSRTTSCACIVALMDRLHATHSAPVALKCLFTAHNIATNGSFILKDQLSFYPSSGGQNFLNLSDFRDESDADTWELSSWVRWYAAVVEQNLIVSRSLGYYYSPRGV
;
A
#
# COMPACT_ATOMS: atom_id res chain seq x y z
N MET A 1 -24.91 16.55 7.36
CA MET A 1 -23.81 15.75 6.75
C MET A 1 -23.03 14.85 7.72
N GLY A 2 -22.86 15.19 9.01
CA GLY A 2 -22.00 14.42 9.94
C GLY A 2 -22.43 12.98 10.29
N ARG A 3 -23.73 12.63 10.28
CA ARG A 3 -24.21 11.29 10.69
C ARG A 3 -23.83 10.19 9.69
N ARG A 4 -23.92 10.45 8.38
CA ARG A 4 -23.52 9.50 7.32
C ARG A 4 -22.02 9.22 7.33
N LYS A 5 -21.20 10.26 7.50
CA LYS A 5 -19.73 10.15 7.63
C LYS A 5 -19.32 9.31 8.85
N LYS A 6 -19.98 9.52 10.00
CA LYS A 6 -19.76 8.69 11.22
C LYS A 6 -20.07 7.21 11.01
N ILE A 7 -21.22 6.88 10.38
CA ILE A 7 -21.60 5.48 10.10
C ILE A 7 -20.58 4.83 9.16
N ARG A 8 -20.15 5.52 8.11
CA ARG A 8 -19.14 5.00 7.17
C ARG A 8 -17.79 4.76 7.85
N ASN A 9 -17.33 5.70 8.68
CA ASN A 9 -16.10 5.53 9.43
C ASN A 9 -16.18 4.30 10.35
N LEU A 10 -17.33 4.09 11.01
CA LEU A 10 -17.55 2.91 11.84
C LEU A 10 -17.53 1.61 11.03
N LEU A 11 -18.16 1.59 9.85
CA LEU A 11 -18.09 0.46 8.92
C LEU A 11 -16.65 0.19 8.45
N GLY A 12 -15.86 1.23 8.19
CA GLY A 12 -14.44 1.12 7.86
C GLY A 12 -13.65 0.45 8.98
N ILE A 13 -13.85 0.88 10.23
CA ILE A 13 -13.22 0.28 11.41
C ILE A 13 -13.61 -1.20 11.56
N LEU A 14 -14.88 -1.54 11.31
CA LEU A 14 -15.34 -2.93 11.37
C LEU A 14 -14.70 -3.79 10.27
N LYS A 15 -14.62 -3.27 9.04
CA LYS A 15 -13.93 -3.93 7.92
C LYS A 15 -12.45 -4.15 8.21
N ASP A 16 -11.78 -3.18 8.82
CA ASP A 16 -10.38 -3.31 9.22
C ASP A 16 -10.22 -4.43 10.26
N LYS A 17 -11.06 -4.45 11.30
CA LYS A 17 -11.03 -5.51 12.32
C LYS A 17 -11.30 -6.90 11.74
N ALA A 18 -12.32 -7.03 10.89
CA ALA A 18 -12.64 -8.30 10.24
C ALA A 18 -11.50 -8.79 9.33
N SER A 19 -10.90 -7.88 8.55
CA SER A 19 -9.74 -8.19 7.69
C SER A 19 -8.54 -8.64 8.51
N LEU A 20 -8.28 -7.98 9.65
CA LEU A 20 -7.20 -8.35 10.56
C LEU A 20 -7.42 -9.72 11.20
N ILE A 21 -8.65 -10.04 11.64
CA ILE A 21 -8.98 -11.36 12.17
C ILE A 21 -8.76 -12.43 11.10
N LYS A 22 -9.29 -12.21 9.89
CA LYS A 22 -9.12 -13.13 8.76
C LYS A 22 -7.64 -13.36 8.43
N ALA A 23 -6.83 -12.31 8.44
CA ALA A 23 -5.39 -12.42 8.20
C ALA A 23 -4.70 -13.22 9.32
N ALA A 24 -5.03 -12.92 10.58
CA ALA A 24 -4.39 -13.52 11.76
C ALA A 24 -4.60 -15.04 11.87
N ILE A 25 -5.78 -15.54 11.48
CA ILE A 25 -6.14 -16.97 11.59
C ILE A 25 -5.59 -17.86 10.45
N SER A 26 -4.85 -17.29 9.50
CA SER A 26 -4.24 -18.07 8.41
C SER A 26 -3.22 -19.09 8.94
N ILE A 27 -3.28 -20.32 8.43
CA ILE A 27 -2.40 -21.45 8.80
C ILE A 27 -0.93 -21.12 8.48
N ASN A 28 -0.69 -20.38 7.39
CA ASN A 28 0.63 -19.87 7.08
C ASN A 28 0.92 -18.63 7.95
N ARG A 29 1.59 -18.86 9.09
CA ARG A 29 1.92 -17.80 10.07
C ARG A 29 2.78 -16.67 9.50
N GLN A 30 3.66 -16.96 8.56
CA GLN A 30 4.48 -15.93 7.91
C GLN A 30 3.63 -15.04 7.00
N LEU A 31 2.77 -15.64 6.17
CA LEU A 31 1.86 -14.86 5.32
C LEU A 31 0.83 -14.08 6.15
N SER A 32 0.38 -14.66 7.27
CA SER A 32 -0.47 -14.01 8.27
C SER A 32 0.16 -12.72 8.80
N SER A 33 1.40 -12.77 9.27
CA SER A 33 2.08 -11.59 9.85
C SER A 33 2.32 -10.49 8.82
N ILE A 34 2.67 -10.85 7.58
CA ILE A 34 2.81 -9.93 6.44
C ILE A 34 1.48 -9.21 6.17
N ASN A 35 0.40 -9.97 6.01
CA ASN A 35 -0.92 -9.42 5.73
C ASN A 35 -1.40 -8.49 6.86
N VAL A 36 -1.14 -8.87 8.12
CA VAL A 36 -1.48 -8.03 9.28
C VAL A 36 -0.69 -6.71 9.26
N ALA A 37 0.60 -6.72 8.91
CA ALA A 37 1.41 -5.51 8.82
C ALA A 37 0.88 -4.56 7.73
N VAL A 38 0.59 -5.09 6.53
CA VAL A 38 0.03 -4.32 5.41
C VAL A 38 -1.34 -3.75 5.76
N LEU A 39 -2.25 -4.54 6.34
CA LEU A 39 -3.58 -4.07 6.74
C LEU A 39 -3.52 -3.00 7.82
N ARG A 40 -2.59 -3.10 8.78
CA ARG A 40 -2.38 -2.06 9.79
C ARG A 40 -1.86 -0.78 9.16
N ALA A 41 -0.99 -0.83 8.16
CA ALA A 41 -0.53 0.35 7.43
C ALA A 41 -1.65 0.97 6.56
N THR A 42 -2.63 0.19 6.10
CA THR A 42 -3.60 0.59 5.06
C THR A 42 -5.06 0.58 5.55
N THR A 43 -5.30 1.10 6.75
CA THR A 43 -6.63 1.14 7.38
C THR A 43 -7.58 2.15 6.71
N HIS A 44 -8.88 1.96 6.88
CA HIS A 44 -9.92 2.85 6.32
C HIS A 44 -10.04 4.21 7.02
N ASN A 45 -9.26 4.49 8.07
CA ASN A 45 -9.35 5.77 8.79
C ASN A 45 -8.95 6.95 7.86
N PRO A 46 -9.86 7.86 7.49
CA PRO A 46 -9.56 8.92 6.53
C PRO A 46 -8.67 10.03 7.10
N SER A 47 -8.65 10.20 8.43
CA SER A 47 -8.10 11.41 9.07
C SER A 47 -6.65 11.26 9.54
N SER A 48 -5.98 10.15 9.25
CA SER A 48 -4.61 9.94 9.70
C SER A 48 -3.77 9.18 8.68
N PRO A 49 -2.54 9.65 8.36
CA PRO A 49 -1.58 8.83 7.66
C PRO A 49 -1.26 7.56 8.48
N PRO A 50 -0.66 6.54 7.86
CA PRO A 50 -0.12 5.40 8.61
C PRO A 50 0.94 5.93 9.59
N SER A 51 0.92 5.48 10.85
CA SER A 51 1.95 5.89 11.80
C SER A 51 3.33 5.39 11.37
N GLU A 52 4.38 6.10 11.76
CA GLU A 52 5.76 5.72 11.43
C GLU A 52 6.08 4.28 11.84
N ASN A 53 5.62 3.84 13.01
CA ASN A 53 5.77 2.46 13.47
C ASN A 53 5.13 1.42 12.54
N ARG A 54 4.01 1.76 11.89
CA ARG A 54 3.34 0.86 10.93
C ARG A 54 4.10 0.79 9.62
N ILE A 55 4.63 1.92 9.15
CA ILE A 55 5.50 1.95 7.98
C ILE A 55 6.79 1.18 8.27
N ALA A 56 7.45 1.44 9.39
CA ALA A 56 8.65 0.73 9.83
C ALA A 56 8.43 -0.80 9.92
N ALA A 57 7.25 -1.23 10.41
CA ALA A 57 6.90 -2.65 10.42
C ALA A 57 6.84 -3.26 9.01
N VAL A 58 6.27 -2.54 8.03
CA VAL A 58 6.26 -3.00 6.63
C VAL A 58 7.67 -3.03 6.04
N LEU A 59 8.48 -1.97 6.26
CA LEU A 59 9.85 -1.91 5.76
C LEU A 59 10.74 -3.02 6.34
N SER A 60 10.51 -3.40 7.60
CA SER A 60 11.27 -4.46 8.27
C SER A 60 11.11 -5.84 7.62
N LEU A 61 10.01 -6.08 6.90
CA LEU A 61 9.80 -7.32 6.14
C LEU A 61 10.87 -7.52 5.06
N GLY A 62 11.47 -6.42 4.60
CA GLY A 62 12.58 -6.43 3.64
C GLY A 62 13.92 -6.94 4.16
N HIS A 63 14.06 -7.14 5.46
CA HIS A 63 15.29 -7.62 6.09
C HIS A 63 15.28 -9.13 6.38
N SER A 64 14.18 -9.81 6.10
CA SER A 64 14.05 -11.25 6.42
C SER A 64 14.49 -12.13 5.25
N SER A 65 13.68 -12.25 4.20
CA SER A 65 14.00 -13.03 3.01
C SER A 65 13.42 -12.39 1.75
N ARG A 66 13.93 -12.80 0.58
CA ARG A 66 13.38 -12.39 -0.72
C ARG A 66 11.92 -12.82 -0.87
N THR A 67 11.58 -14.04 -0.43
CA THR A 67 10.20 -14.55 -0.46
C THR A 67 9.27 -13.72 0.40
N THR A 68 9.69 -13.33 1.61
CA THR A 68 8.91 -12.45 2.50
C THR A 68 8.73 -11.07 1.90
N SER A 69 9.77 -10.51 1.28
CA SER A 69 9.70 -9.22 0.59
C SER A 69 8.74 -9.27 -0.59
N CYS A 70 8.81 -10.32 -1.42
CA CYS A 70 7.89 -10.55 -2.53
C CYS A 70 6.44 -10.66 -2.03
N ALA A 71 6.18 -11.49 -1.01
CA ALA A 71 4.86 -11.63 -0.42
C ALA A 71 4.33 -10.31 0.18
N CYS A 72 5.20 -9.46 0.71
CA CYS A 72 4.84 -8.11 1.17
C CYS A 72 4.37 -7.21 0.02
N ILE A 73 5.12 -7.18 -1.09
CA ILE A 73 4.73 -6.41 -2.29
C ILE A 73 3.42 -6.94 -2.87
N VAL A 74 3.27 -8.26 -3.00
CA VAL A 74 2.01 -8.91 -3.44
C VAL A 74 0.85 -8.48 -2.56
N ALA A 75 0.97 -8.62 -1.24
CA ALA A 75 -0.10 -8.26 -0.30
C ALA A 75 -0.48 -6.77 -0.38
N LEU A 76 0.51 -5.88 -0.58
CA LEU A 76 0.28 -4.45 -0.75
C LEU A 76 -0.46 -4.13 -2.06
N MET A 77 -0.06 -4.77 -3.16
CA MET A 77 -0.67 -4.57 -4.47
C MET A 77 -2.06 -5.17 -4.54
N ASP A 78 -2.27 -6.36 -4.00
CA ASP A 78 -3.60 -6.97 -3.86
C ASP A 78 -4.55 -6.07 -3.07
N ARG A 79 -4.05 -5.48 -1.97
CA ARG A 79 -4.84 -4.52 -1.16
C ARG A 79 -5.18 -3.26 -1.94
N LEU A 80 -4.25 -2.75 -2.75
CA LEU A 80 -4.47 -1.56 -3.59
C LEU A 80 -5.54 -1.80 -4.66
N HIS A 81 -5.54 -2.96 -5.31
CA HIS A 81 -6.50 -3.28 -6.37
C HIS A 81 -7.85 -3.76 -5.85
N ALA A 82 -7.90 -4.37 -4.66
CA ALA A 82 -9.15 -4.85 -4.06
C ALA A 82 -9.96 -3.74 -3.37
N THR A 83 -9.40 -2.55 -3.16
CA THR A 83 -10.08 -1.46 -2.46
C THR A 83 -10.78 -0.50 -3.41
N HIS A 84 -12.00 -0.10 -3.05
CA HIS A 84 -12.69 1.05 -3.65
C HIS A 84 -12.61 2.31 -2.76
N SER A 85 -11.89 2.24 -1.64
CA SER A 85 -11.76 3.33 -0.68
C SER A 85 -10.52 4.18 -0.99
N ALA A 86 -10.71 5.46 -1.31
CA ALA A 86 -9.61 6.39 -1.61
C ALA A 86 -8.61 6.54 -0.45
N PRO A 87 -9.02 6.65 0.83
CA PRO A 87 -8.08 6.62 1.95
C PRO A 87 -7.19 5.37 2.02
N VAL A 88 -7.74 4.19 1.72
CA VAL A 88 -6.96 2.94 1.71
C VAL A 88 -5.99 2.95 0.55
N ALA A 89 -6.44 3.31 -0.65
CA ALA A 89 -5.58 3.37 -1.84
C ALA A 89 -4.42 4.34 -1.65
N LEU A 90 -4.68 5.55 -1.13
CA LEU A 90 -3.63 6.53 -0.81
C LEU A 90 -2.61 5.98 0.20
N LYS A 91 -3.06 5.24 1.22
CA LYS A 91 -2.13 4.62 2.19
C LYS A 91 -1.33 3.48 1.59
N CYS A 92 -1.89 2.70 0.67
CA CYS A 92 -1.15 1.70 -0.08
C CYS A 92 -0.04 2.37 -0.90
N LEU A 93 -0.38 3.41 -1.67
CA LEU A 93 0.58 4.18 -2.47
C LEU A 93 1.63 4.87 -1.61
N PHE A 94 1.23 5.44 -0.46
CA PHE A 94 2.16 6.02 0.50
C PHE A 94 3.13 4.99 1.08
N THR A 95 2.64 3.78 1.36
CA THR A 95 3.48 2.67 1.82
C THR A 95 4.43 2.21 0.71
N ALA A 96 3.95 2.10 -0.54
CA ALA A 96 4.78 1.76 -1.70
C ALA A 96 5.87 2.81 -1.96
N HIS A 97 5.54 4.10 -1.84
CA HIS A 97 6.53 5.18 -1.93
C HIS A 97 7.59 5.06 -0.83
N ASN A 98 7.20 4.79 0.42
CA ASN A 98 8.16 4.56 1.50
C ASN A 98 9.05 3.34 1.25
N ILE A 99 8.53 2.29 0.62
CA ILE A 99 9.34 1.15 0.18
C ILE A 99 10.35 1.59 -0.88
N ALA A 100 9.91 2.32 -1.91
CA ALA A 100 10.77 2.79 -3.00
C ALA A 100 11.91 3.71 -2.50
N THR A 101 11.68 4.50 -1.45
CA THR A 101 12.66 5.47 -0.93
C THR A 101 13.49 4.91 0.22
N ASN A 102 12.84 4.31 1.21
CA ASN A 102 13.45 3.91 2.49
C ASN A 102 13.55 2.39 2.71
N GLY A 103 13.03 1.58 1.78
CA GLY A 103 13.08 0.12 1.88
C GLY A 103 14.48 -0.46 1.73
N SER A 104 14.66 -1.70 2.16
CA SER A 104 15.86 -2.47 1.84
C SER A 104 15.99 -2.64 0.32
N PHE A 105 17.21 -2.92 -0.17
CA PHE A 105 17.44 -3.23 -1.57
C PHE A 105 16.49 -4.32 -2.09
N ILE A 106 16.26 -5.38 -1.30
CA ILE A 106 15.36 -6.48 -1.66
C ILE A 106 13.93 -5.98 -1.85
N LEU A 107 13.42 -5.13 -0.94
CA LEU A 107 12.08 -4.56 -1.08
C LEU A 107 11.95 -3.66 -2.31
N LYS A 108 12.94 -2.80 -2.55
CA LYS A 108 12.99 -1.90 -3.72
C LYS A 108 13.03 -2.69 -5.02
N ASP A 109 13.85 -3.74 -5.07
CA ASP A 109 13.95 -4.67 -6.20
C ASP A 109 12.62 -5.37 -6.46
N GLN A 110 12.03 -5.98 -5.43
CA GLN A 110 10.76 -6.69 -5.58
C GLN A 110 9.62 -5.76 -6.00
N LEU A 111 9.59 -4.50 -5.54
CA LEU A 111 8.60 -3.51 -5.96
C LEU A 111 8.80 -3.07 -7.41
N SER A 112 10.04 -2.85 -7.83
CA SER A 112 10.36 -2.27 -9.14
C SER A 112 10.13 -3.22 -10.31
N PHE A 113 10.24 -4.52 -10.05
CA PHE A 113 9.98 -5.58 -11.03
C PHE A 113 8.65 -6.29 -10.78
N TYR A 114 7.75 -5.72 -9.98
CA TYR A 114 6.44 -6.32 -9.74
C TYR A 114 5.47 -6.03 -10.92
N PRO A 115 4.75 -7.05 -11.44
CA PRO A 115 4.84 -8.46 -11.09
C PRO A 115 6.07 -9.09 -11.78
N SER A 116 6.72 -10.02 -11.09
CA SER A 116 7.97 -10.64 -11.58
C SER A 116 7.80 -11.41 -12.89
N SER A 117 6.57 -11.80 -13.22
CA SER A 117 6.19 -12.50 -14.46
C SER A 117 6.10 -11.59 -15.69
N GLY A 118 6.25 -10.28 -15.54
CA GLY A 118 5.76 -9.32 -16.53
C GLY A 118 4.23 -9.24 -16.52
N GLY A 119 3.68 -8.14 -17.01
CA GLY A 119 2.23 -7.91 -17.01
C GLY A 119 1.84 -6.44 -17.07
N GLN A 120 0.57 -6.18 -16.73
CA GLN A 120 -0.03 -4.85 -16.64
C GLN A 120 0.73 -4.00 -15.60
N ASN A 121 0.81 -2.69 -15.82
CA ASN A 121 1.33 -1.76 -14.81
C ASN A 121 0.41 -1.79 -13.57
N PHE A 122 0.85 -2.37 -12.45
CA PHE A 122 0.07 -2.47 -11.20
C PHE A 122 -0.13 -1.12 -10.49
N LEU A 123 0.49 -0.06 -10.98
CA LEU A 123 0.22 1.31 -10.55
C LEU A 123 -0.70 2.06 -11.52
N ASN A 124 -1.17 1.40 -12.58
CA ASN A 124 -2.20 1.96 -13.43
C ASN A 124 -3.54 1.95 -12.69
N LEU A 125 -3.84 3.09 -12.06
CA LEU A 125 -5.10 3.33 -11.37
C LEU A 125 -5.99 4.29 -12.14
N SER A 126 -5.83 4.44 -13.47
CA SER A 126 -6.58 5.42 -14.29
C SER A 126 -8.10 5.35 -14.11
N ASP A 127 -8.65 4.16 -13.86
CA ASP A 127 -10.08 3.93 -13.62
C ASP A 127 -10.49 4.00 -12.14
N PHE A 128 -9.55 4.23 -11.21
CA PHE A 128 -9.85 4.28 -9.79
C PHE A 128 -10.79 5.43 -9.45
N ARG A 129 -11.89 5.11 -8.77
CA ARG A 129 -12.90 6.08 -8.33
C ARG A 129 -13.61 5.62 -7.05
N ASP A 130 -13.59 6.48 -6.03
CA ASP A 130 -14.36 6.34 -4.79
C ASP A 130 -15.55 7.31 -4.79
N GLU A 131 -16.70 6.81 -5.22
CA GLU A 131 -17.94 7.58 -5.35
C GLU A 131 -18.72 7.72 -4.03
N SER A 132 -18.08 7.45 -2.89
CA SER A 132 -18.77 7.44 -1.60
C SER A 132 -19.28 8.84 -1.17
N ASP A 133 -18.51 9.90 -1.40
CA ASP A 133 -18.94 11.30 -1.28
C ASP A 133 -18.06 12.25 -2.15
N ALA A 134 -18.36 13.55 -2.10
CA ALA A 134 -17.65 14.56 -2.88
C ALA A 134 -16.16 14.68 -2.49
N ASP A 135 -15.83 14.57 -1.19
CA ASP A 135 -14.45 14.61 -0.71
C ASP A 135 -13.67 13.40 -1.28
N THR A 136 -14.25 12.20 -1.23
CA THR A 136 -13.60 10.98 -1.73
C THR A 136 -13.49 10.93 -3.25
N TRP A 137 -14.41 11.59 -3.96
CA TRP A 137 -14.29 11.77 -5.40
C TRP A 137 -13.04 12.59 -5.73
N GLU A 138 -12.83 13.72 -5.06
CA GLU A 138 -11.62 14.53 -5.25
C GLU A 138 -10.36 13.73 -4.88
N LEU A 139 -10.39 12.99 -3.77
CA LEU A 139 -9.31 12.08 -3.39
C LEU A 139 -9.01 11.02 -4.46
N SER A 140 -9.98 10.66 -5.30
CA SER A 140 -9.74 9.72 -6.40
C SER A 140 -8.80 10.30 -7.45
N SER A 141 -8.89 11.60 -7.79
CA SER A 141 -7.88 12.23 -8.65
C SER A 141 -6.49 12.21 -8.02
N TRP A 142 -6.40 12.43 -6.70
CA TRP A 142 -5.14 12.34 -5.98
C TRP A 142 -4.56 10.92 -5.97
N VAL A 143 -5.39 9.88 -5.86
CA VAL A 143 -4.96 8.48 -5.99
C VAL A 143 -4.32 8.23 -7.36
N ARG A 144 -4.99 8.63 -8.44
CA ARG A 144 -4.48 8.46 -9.81
C ARG A 144 -3.16 9.18 -10.04
N TRP A 145 -3.11 10.45 -9.64
CA TRP A 145 -1.89 11.25 -9.74
C TRP A 145 -0.75 10.64 -8.92
N TYR A 146 -1.02 10.23 -7.67
CA TYR A 146 0.04 9.71 -6.81
C TYR A 146 0.54 8.34 -7.27
N ALA A 147 -0.33 7.50 -7.83
CA ALA A 147 0.10 6.24 -8.44
C ALA A 147 1.06 6.47 -9.60
N ALA A 148 0.78 7.45 -10.46
CA ALA A 148 1.68 7.86 -11.53
C ALA A 148 3.03 8.36 -10.97
N VAL A 149 3.04 9.15 -9.89
CA VAL A 149 4.29 9.59 -9.24
C VAL A 149 5.13 8.41 -8.75
N VAL A 150 4.51 7.44 -8.06
CA VAL A 150 5.22 6.25 -7.58
C VAL A 150 5.75 5.43 -8.76
N GLU A 151 4.95 5.28 -9.82
CA GLU A 151 5.36 4.57 -11.04
C GLU A 151 6.56 5.23 -11.70
N GLN A 152 6.53 6.56 -11.91
CA GLN A 152 7.64 7.29 -12.51
C GLN A 152 8.91 7.17 -11.66
N ASN A 153 8.80 7.21 -10.33
CA ASN A 153 9.95 6.98 -9.44
C ASN A 153 10.59 5.59 -9.66
N LEU A 154 9.78 4.55 -9.84
CA LEU A 154 10.27 3.19 -10.12
C LEU A 154 10.85 3.05 -11.53
N ILE A 155 10.24 3.70 -12.54
CA ILE A 155 10.76 3.74 -13.91
C ILE A 155 12.14 4.42 -13.93
N VAL A 156 12.24 5.63 -13.37
CA VAL A 156 13.49 6.39 -13.32
C VAL A 156 14.57 5.61 -12.58
N SER A 157 14.23 4.98 -11.44
CA SER A 157 15.20 4.18 -10.68
C SER A 157 15.75 3.00 -11.49
N ARG A 158 14.88 2.31 -12.26
CA ARG A 158 15.30 1.22 -13.15
C ARG A 158 16.17 1.71 -14.31
N SER A 159 15.79 2.82 -14.94
CA SER A 159 16.52 3.39 -16.07
C SER A 159 17.92 3.86 -15.67
N LEU A 160 18.08 4.41 -14.46
CA LEU A 160 19.37 4.87 -13.95
C LEU A 160 20.18 3.74 -13.28
N GLY A 161 19.57 2.58 -13.01
CA GLY A 161 20.19 1.52 -12.22
C GLY A 161 20.45 1.91 -10.75
N TYR A 162 19.73 2.91 -10.24
CA TYR A 162 19.91 3.48 -8.90
C TYR A 162 18.57 3.82 -8.26
N TYR A 163 18.35 3.38 -7.02
CA TYR A 163 17.16 3.74 -6.25
C TYR A 163 17.38 5.04 -5.49
N TYR A 164 16.51 6.03 -5.71
CA TYR A 164 16.54 7.27 -4.94
C TYR A 164 16.41 6.97 -3.42
N SER A 165 17.43 7.38 -2.66
CA SER A 165 17.44 7.30 -1.19
C SER A 165 17.64 8.71 -0.63
N PRO A 166 16.62 9.32 0.00
CA PRO A 166 16.77 10.65 0.61
C PRO A 166 17.73 10.64 1.80
N ARG A 167 17.98 9.46 2.38
CA ARG A 167 19.08 9.24 3.32
C ARG A 167 20.28 8.80 2.50
N GLY A 168 21.15 9.77 2.18
CA GLY A 168 22.41 9.49 1.49
C GLY A 168 23.22 8.49 2.31
N VAL A 169 23.46 7.32 1.72
CA VAL A 169 24.54 6.41 2.07
C VAL A 169 25.19 6.01 0.77
#